data_AF-A0AAV6YJE6-F1
#
_entry.id   AF-A0AAV6YJE6-F1
#
_cell.length_a   1.000
_cell.length_b   1.000
_cell.length_c   1.000
_cell.angle_alpha   90.00
_cell.angle_beta   90.00
_cell.angle_gamma   90.00
#
_symmetry.space_group_name_H-M   'P 1'
#
loop_
_entity.id
_entity.type
_entity.pdbx_description
1 polymer ?
#
loop_
_entity_poly.entity_id
_entity_poly.type
_entity_poly.pdbx_seq_one_letter_code
_entity_poly.pdbx_strand_id
1 'polypeptide(L)'
;DSSLWSAQPSTHGGHVTTDLQLNQYVDAALCNGPKNVLLFLQEKLSIEDFTAFGGVYGNKQDSVFPNLENIMESSPSSLVLPAVDWYAANILPTYLKEKLGVSPLHVDPSTLLELRLDANIPSLLIVSLPYTSR
;
A
#
# COMPACT_ATOMS: atom_id res chain seq x y z
N ASP A 1 -11.30 0.33 20.14
CA ASP A 1 -11.39 -0.60 19.00
C ASP A 1 -10.13 -0.64 18.18
N SER A 2 -9.63 -1.86 18.00
CA SER A 2 -8.74 -2.42 16.97
C SER A 2 -7.55 -1.59 16.48
N SER A 3 -6.41 -1.67 17.19
CA SER A 3 -5.12 -1.53 16.50
C SER A 3 -4.89 -2.83 15.70
N LEU A 4 -5.40 -2.89 14.47
CA LEU A 4 -5.10 -3.98 13.51
C LEU A 4 -3.59 -4.19 13.32
N TRP A 5 -2.79 -3.20 13.74
CA TRP A 5 -1.34 -3.09 13.63
C TRP A 5 -0.64 -3.07 15.00
N SER A 6 -1.07 -3.88 15.98
CA SER A 6 -0.49 -3.84 17.33
C SER A 6 1.00 -4.22 17.36
N ALA A 7 1.83 -3.26 17.79
CA ALA A 7 3.23 -3.36 18.20
C ALA A 7 4.19 -4.05 17.21
N GLN A 8 4.52 -3.35 16.12
CA GLN A 8 5.71 -3.67 15.33
C GLN A 8 6.98 -3.32 16.14
N PRO A 9 8.08 -4.08 15.99
CA PRO A 9 9.38 -3.65 16.52
C PRO A 9 9.71 -2.27 15.95
N SER A 10 10.30 -1.39 16.77
CA SER A 10 10.63 -0.02 16.37
C SER A 10 11.45 -0.05 15.07
N THR A 11 10.83 0.33 13.96
CA THR A 11 11.51 0.52 12.68
C THR A 11 12.35 1.78 12.83
N HIS A 12 13.66 1.64 12.62
CA HIS A 12 14.57 2.78 12.59
C HIS A 12 14.72 3.28 11.14
N GLY A 13 15.17 4.53 10.99
CA GLY A 13 15.53 5.06 9.67
C GLY A 13 16.51 4.13 8.96
N GLY A 14 16.27 3.90 7.67
CA GLY A 14 17.10 3.03 6.83
C GLY A 14 16.83 1.52 6.96
N HIS A 15 15.86 1.08 7.76
CA HIS A 15 15.46 -0.32 7.81
C HIS A 15 14.84 -0.77 6.48
N VAL A 16 15.29 -1.93 5.98
CA VAL A 16 14.72 -2.60 4.81
C VAL A 16 13.97 -3.85 5.28
N THR A 17 12.67 -3.87 5.02
CA THR A 17 11.74 -4.95 5.37
C THR A 17 11.94 -6.12 4.42
N THR A 18 12.28 -7.28 4.96
CA THR A 18 12.40 -8.53 4.19
C THR A 18 11.03 -9.12 3.86
N ASP A 19 10.99 -10.12 2.99
CA ASP A 19 9.79 -10.91 2.68
C ASP A 19 9.17 -11.53 3.93
N LEU A 20 9.99 -12.13 4.80
CA LEU A 20 9.52 -12.70 6.05
C LEU A 20 8.87 -11.65 6.97
N GLN A 21 9.49 -10.48 7.11
CA GLN A 21 8.96 -9.38 7.93
C GLN A 21 7.68 -8.80 7.34
N LEU A 22 7.62 -8.62 6.02
CA LEU A 22 6.44 -8.15 5.31
C LEU A 22 5.26 -9.12 5.50
N ASN A 23 5.51 -10.41 5.36
CA ASN A 23 4.52 -11.47 5.56
C ASN A 23 3.97 -11.45 7.00
N GLN A 24 4.81 -11.24 8.01
CA GLN A 24 4.35 -11.11 9.40
C GLN A 24 3.39 -9.93 9.59
N TYR A 25 3.67 -8.78 8.96
CA TYR A 25 2.80 -7.60 9.03
C TYR A 25 1.46 -7.84 8.31
N VAL A 26 1.51 -8.43 7.13
CA VAL A 26 0.32 -8.75 6.34
C VAL A 26 -0.53 -9.81 7.05
N ASP A 27 0.08 -10.85 7.60
CA ASP A 27 -0.62 -11.92 8.31
C ASP A 27 -1.40 -11.41 9.52
N ALA A 28 -0.82 -10.50 10.31
CA ALA A 28 -1.51 -9.90 11.43
C ALA A 28 -2.78 -9.15 10.99
N ALA A 29 -2.71 -8.43 9.86
CA ALA A 29 -3.84 -7.70 9.31
C ALA A 29 -4.93 -8.62 8.72
N LEU A 30 -4.52 -9.69 8.01
CA LEU A 30 -5.43 -10.64 7.38
C LEU A 30 -6.12 -11.59 8.39
N CYS A 31 -5.46 -11.92 9.50
CA CYS A 31 -6.06 -12.78 10.53
C CYS A 31 -7.18 -12.09 11.31
N ASN A 32 -7.07 -10.77 11.51
CA ASN A 32 -7.98 -9.99 12.38
C ASN A 32 -8.94 -9.08 11.60
N GLY A 33 -8.76 -8.96 10.29
CA GLY A 33 -9.45 -7.99 9.44
C GLY A 33 -10.36 -8.59 8.36
N PRO A 34 -11.04 -7.72 7.59
CA PRO A 34 -11.81 -8.14 6.42
C PRO A 34 -10.91 -8.80 5.37
N LYS A 35 -11.40 -9.88 4.75
CA LYS A 35 -10.65 -10.67 3.76
C LYS A 35 -10.70 -10.10 2.34
N ASN A 36 -11.09 -8.83 2.21
CA ASN A 36 -11.06 -8.07 0.97
C ASN A 36 -9.81 -7.21 0.95
N VAL A 37 -8.87 -7.57 0.09
CA VAL A 37 -7.57 -6.91 -0.06
C VAL A 37 -7.54 -6.16 -1.37
N LEU A 38 -7.26 -4.86 -1.27
CA LEU A 38 -6.99 -4.00 -2.42
C LEU A 38 -5.51 -3.66 -2.42
N LEU A 39 -4.79 -4.16 -3.44
CA LEU A 39 -3.37 -3.96 -3.62
C LEU A 39 -3.12 -2.96 -4.76
N PHE A 40 -2.56 -1.81 -4.42
CA PHE A 40 -2.05 -0.86 -5.40
C PHE A 40 -0.58 -1.17 -5.71
N LEU A 41 -0.28 -1.46 -6.96
CA LEU A 41 1.09 -1.74 -7.41
C LEU A 41 1.59 -0.57 -8.27
N GLN A 42 2.62 0.10 -7.80
CA GLN A 42 3.34 1.11 -8.56
C GLN A 42 4.79 0.65 -8.75
N GLU A 43 5.17 0.41 -10.00
CA GLU A 43 6.48 -0.16 -10.32
C GLU A 43 7.62 0.86 -10.17
N LYS A 44 7.37 2.12 -10.53
CA LYS A 44 8.31 3.22 -10.33
C LYS A 44 7.58 4.44 -9.79
N LEU A 45 8.12 5.00 -8.71
CA LEU A 45 7.79 6.32 -8.18
C LEU A 45 9.09 7.00 -7.81
N SER A 46 9.44 8.08 -8.50
CA SER A 46 10.68 8.80 -8.27
C SER A 46 10.49 9.98 -7.29
N ILE A 47 11.60 10.53 -6.79
CA ILE A 47 11.58 11.76 -5.98
C ILE A 47 11.08 12.94 -6.82
N GLU A 48 11.42 12.95 -8.10
CA GLU A 48 10.97 13.93 -9.07
C GLU A 48 9.45 13.89 -9.20
N ASP A 49 8.84 12.71 -9.19
CA ASP A 49 7.37 12.56 -9.22
C ASP A 49 6.72 13.09 -7.95
N PHE A 50 7.28 12.77 -6.78
CA PHE A 50 6.81 13.36 -5.52
C PHE A 50 6.90 14.89 -5.53
N THR A 51 7.96 15.45 -6.11
CA THR A 51 8.15 16.90 -6.16
C THR A 51 7.21 17.56 -7.17
N ALA A 52 7.05 16.96 -8.36
CA ALA A 52 6.21 17.47 -9.43
C ALA A 52 4.72 17.41 -9.07
N PHE A 53 4.26 16.30 -8.50
CA PHE A 53 2.85 16.06 -8.19
C PHE A 53 2.49 16.31 -6.71
N GLY A 54 3.45 16.64 -5.85
CA GLY A 54 3.21 16.98 -4.43
C GLY A 54 2.95 18.46 -4.15
N GLY A 55 2.76 19.28 -5.19
CA GLY A 55 2.41 20.68 -5.01
C GLY A 55 3.57 21.59 -4.53
N VAL A 56 4.83 21.14 -4.66
CA VAL A 56 6.02 21.85 -4.14
C VAL A 56 6.28 23.18 -4.88
N TYR A 57 5.82 23.31 -6.13
CA TYR A 57 6.06 24.50 -6.98
C TYR A 57 4.91 25.52 -6.92
N GLY A 58 4.17 25.57 -5.81
CA GLY A 58 3.03 26.50 -5.62
C GLY A 58 1.71 26.00 -6.23
N ASN A 59 1.69 24.77 -6.73
CA ASN A 59 0.53 24.05 -7.28
C ASN A 59 -0.11 23.10 -6.26
N LYS A 60 -0.25 23.55 -5.00
CA LYS A 60 -0.72 22.71 -3.88
C LYS A 60 -2.12 22.13 -4.11
N GLN A 61 -2.96 22.86 -4.83
CA GLN A 61 -4.33 22.49 -5.19
C GLN A 61 -4.37 21.28 -6.13
N ASP A 62 -3.28 21.06 -6.87
CA ASP A 62 -3.12 19.94 -7.81
C ASP A 62 -2.35 18.76 -7.18
N SER A 63 -2.07 18.80 -5.86
CA SER A 63 -1.34 17.73 -5.18
C SER A 63 -2.13 16.42 -5.25
N VAL A 64 -1.47 15.36 -5.71
CA VAL A 64 -2.06 14.01 -5.80
C VAL A 64 -1.81 13.17 -4.55
N PHE A 65 -1.11 13.72 -3.55
CA PHE A 65 -0.73 13.03 -2.31
C PHE A 65 -1.40 13.59 -1.04
N PRO A 66 -2.65 14.09 -1.04
CA PRO A 66 -3.24 14.74 0.15
C PRO A 66 -3.34 13.79 1.34
N ASN A 67 -3.53 12.49 1.10
CA ASN A 67 -3.56 11.48 2.16
C ASN A 67 -2.18 11.33 2.85
N LEU A 68 -1.10 11.34 2.07
CA LEU A 68 0.25 11.24 2.62
C LEU A 68 0.60 12.50 3.42
N GLU A 69 0.28 13.67 2.87
CA GLU A 69 0.46 14.96 3.54
C GLU A 69 -0.28 15.01 4.88
N ASN A 70 -1.56 14.63 4.89
CA ASN A 70 -2.37 14.61 6.10
C ASN A 70 -1.82 13.63 7.18
N ILE A 71 -1.29 12.48 6.77
CA ILE A 71 -0.64 11.53 7.69
C ILE A 71 0.65 12.13 8.26
N MET A 72 1.44 12.82 7.44
CA MET A 72 2.66 13.49 7.89
C MET A 72 2.36 14.64 8.85
N GLU A 73 1.32 15.43 8.59
CA GLU A 73 0.89 16.55 9.43
C GLU A 73 0.28 16.10 10.77
N SER A 74 -0.49 15.00 10.75
CA SER A 74 -1.12 14.45 11.96
C SER A 74 -0.17 13.59 12.81
N SER A 75 1.02 13.27 12.32
CA SER A 75 2.01 12.48 13.05
C SER A 75 2.59 13.30 14.23
N PRO A 76 2.48 12.82 15.48
CA PRO A 76 2.99 13.53 16.65
C PRO A 76 4.54 13.59 16.72
N SER A 77 5.24 12.87 15.84
CA SER A 77 6.70 12.83 15.71
C SER A 77 7.13 12.60 14.25
N SER A 78 8.45 12.48 14.01
CA SER A 78 8.98 12.10 12.69
C SER A 78 8.39 10.75 12.24
N LEU A 79 7.69 10.74 11.11
CA LEU A 79 7.20 9.53 10.48
C LEU A 79 8.39 8.70 9.98
N VAL A 80 8.49 7.45 10.42
CA VAL A 80 9.48 6.49 9.92
C VAL A 80 8.77 5.45 9.07
N LEU A 81 9.01 5.50 7.77
CA LEU A 81 8.51 4.51 6.82
C LEU A 81 9.65 3.52 6.53
N PRO A 82 9.49 2.21 6.83
CA PRO A 82 10.49 1.25 6.45
C PRO A 82 10.50 1.10 4.92
N ALA A 83 11.68 0.95 4.34
CA ALA A 83 11.77 0.49 2.96
C ALA A 83 11.35 -0.98 2.90
N VAL A 84 10.92 -1.46 1.74
CA VAL A 84 10.62 -2.88 1.50
C VAL A 84 11.58 -3.38 0.44
N ASP A 85 12.16 -4.55 0.67
CA ASP A 85 13.02 -5.20 -0.31
C ASP A 85 12.25 -5.45 -1.63
N TRP A 86 12.90 -5.24 -2.77
CA TRP A 86 12.25 -5.34 -4.07
C TRP A 86 11.73 -6.76 -4.34
N TYR A 87 12.43 -7.79 -3.87
CA TYR A 87 12.01 -9.18 -4.03
C TYR A 87 10.77 -9.45 -3.16
N ALA A 88 10.78 -8.96 -1.92
CA ALA A 88 9.62 -9.02 -1.02
C ALA A 88 8.37 -8.36 -1.63
N ALA A 89 8.52 -7.18 -2.23
CA ALA A 89 7.43 -6.49 -2.92
C ALA A 89 6.93 -7.26 -4.15
N ASN A 90 7.85 -7.85 -4.94
CA ASN A 90 7.51 -8.56 -6.16
C ASN A 90 6.76 -9.88 -5.92
N ILE A 91 7.03 -10.58 -4.82
CA ILE A 91 6.35 -11.84 -4.48
C ILE A 91 5.03 -11.65 -3.70
N LEU A 92 4.77 -10.43 -3.21
CA LEU A 92 3.60 -10.12 -2.38
C LEU A 92 2.25 -10.50 -3.04
N PRO A 93 2.01 -10.25 -4.36
CA PRO A 93 0.76 -10.68 -5.00
C PRO A 93 0.55 -12.21 -4.94
N THR A 94 1.63 -12.98 -5.16
CA THR A 94 1.60 -14.44 -5.07
C THR A 94 1.32 -14.91 -3.66
N TYR A 95 1.98 -14.30 -2.68
CA TYR A 95 1.76 -14.59 -1.27
C TYR A 95 0.31 -14.32 -0.85
N LEU A 96 -0.27 -13.18 -1.23
CA LEU A 96 -1.67 -12.84 -0.92
C LEU A 96 -2.66 -13.81 -1.57
N LYS A 97 -2.41 -14.20 -2.81
CA LYS A 97 -3.21 -15.22 -3.52
C LYS A 97 -3.23 -16.54 -2.75
N GLU A 98 -2.06 -17.02 -2.33
CA GLU A 98 -1.92 -18.27 -1.57
C GLU A 98 -2.59 -18.17 -0.20
N LYS A 99 -2.41 -17.04 0.49
CA LYS A 99 -2.97 -16.82 1.83
C LYS A 99 -4.50 -16.73 1.83
N LEU A 100 -5.07 -16.05 0.85
CA LEU A 100 -6.53 -15.87 0.74
C LEU A 100 -7.22 -17.03 0.04
N GLY A 101 -6.48 -17.85 -0.73
CA GLY A 101 -7.03 -18.94 -1.52
C GLY A 101 -7.92 -18.47 -2.67
N VAL A 102 -7.75 -17.23 -3.14
CA VAL A 102 -8.56 -16.61 -4.20
C VAL A 102 -7.71 -16.10 -5.35
N SER A 103 -8.24 -16.18 -6.57
CA SER A 103 -7.56 -15.65 -7.74
C SER A 103 -7.56 -14.11 -7.71
N PRO A 104 -6.42 -13.45 -7.97
CA PRO A 104 -6.38 -12.00 -8.06
C PRO A 104 -7.22 -11.50 -9.25
N LEU A 105 -8.00 -10.44 -9.02
CA LEU A 105 -8.67 -9.70 -10.07
C LEU A 105 -7.86 -8.43 -10.36
N HIS A 106 -7.31 -8.33 -11.56
CA HIS A 106 -6.71 -7.08 -12.02
C HIS A 106 -7.81 -6.10 -12.41
N VAL A 107 -7.81 -4.93 -11.78
CA VAL A 107 -8.87 -3.92 -11.94
C VAL A 107 -8.28 -2.67 -12.56
N ASP A 108 -8.96 -2.16 -13.60
CA ASP A 108 -8.68 -0.83 -14.13
C ASP A 108 -9.28 0.23 -13.19
N PRO A 109 -8.52 1.29 -12.83
CA PRO A 109 -9.04 2.39 -12.02
C PRO A 109 -10.40 2.93 -12.47
N SER A 110 -10.69 2.95 -13.78
CA SER A 110 -11.95 3.45 -14.33
C SER A 110 -13.16 2.58 -13.99
N THR A 111 -12.94 1.31 -13.67
CA THR A 111 -14.00 0.31 -13.41
C THR A 111 -14.22 0.03 -11.92
N LEU A 112 -13.39 0.59 -11.04
CA LEU A 112 -13.49 0.39 -9.58
C LEU A 112 -14.86 0.76 -9.00
N LEU A 113 -15.51 1.81 -9.53
CA LEU A 113 -16.81 2.27 -9.05
C LEU A 113 -17.96 1.30 -9.38
N GLU A 114 -17.79 0.49 -10.42
CA GLU A 114 -18.80 -0.48 -10.88
C GLU A 114 -18.63 -1.84 -10.20
N LEU A 115 -17.50 -2.05 -9.53
CA LEU A 115 -17.15 -3.32 -8.92
C LEU A 115 -18.05 -3.63 -7.71
N ARG A 116 -18.72 -4.76 -7.76
CA ARG A 116 -19.53 -5.29 -6.66
C ARG A 116 -18.81 -6.48 -6.02
N LEU A 117 -18.35 -6.28 -4.79
CA LEU A 117 -17.73 -7.33 -3.99
C LEU A 117 -18.75 -7.97 -3.06
N ASP A 118 -18.64 -9.28 -2.88
CA ASP A 118 -19.35 -9.99 -1.83
C ASP A 118 -18.55 -9.85 -0.53
N ALA A 119 -19.17 -9.35 0.53
CA ALA A 119 -18.52 -9.18 1.83
C ALA A 119 -18.22 -10.52 2.53
N ASN A 120 -18.85 -11.61 2.12
CA ASN A 120 -18.70 -12.94 2.72
C ASN A 120 -17.56 -13.75 2.08
N ILE A 121 -17.09 -13.34 0.90
CA ILE A 121 -16.08 -14.06 0.13
C ILE A 121 -14.81 -13.21 0.10
N PRO A 122 -13.64 -13.79 0.45
CA PRO A 122 -12.37 -13.11 0.29
C PRO A 122 -12.18 -12.63 -1.15
N SER A 123 -11.65 -11.43 -1.33
CA SER A 123 -11.37 -10.87 -2.65
C SER A 123 -9.97 -10.27 -2.66
N LEU A 124 -9.22 -10.53 -3.72
CA LEU A 124 -7.93 -9.90 -3.95
C LEU A 124 -8.02 -9.07 -5.23
N LEU A 125 -7.95 -7.75 -5.08
CA LEU A 125 -7.97 -6.81 -6.18
C LEU A 125 -6.58 -6.22 -6.37
N ILE A 126 -6.09 -6.23 -7.60
CA ILE A 126 -4.81 -5.64 -7.97
C ILE A 126 -5.06 -4.46 -8.91
N VAL A 127 -4.67 -3.27 -8.47
CA VAL A 127 -4.71 -2.06 -9.27
C VAL A 127 -3.27 -1.69 -9.63
N SER A 128 -2.93 -1.86 -10.90
CA SER A 128 -1.64 -1.41 -11.42
C SER A 128 -1.71 0.09 -11.69
N LEU A 129 -0.91 0.85 -10.97
CA LEU A 129 -0.79 2.29 -11.18
C LEU A 129 0.13 2.55 -12.37
N PRO A 130 -0.19 3.54 -13.22
CA PRO A 130 0.63 3.86 -14.37
C PRO A 130 2.03 4.32 -13.93
N TYR A 131 3.03 4.12 -14.82
CA TYR A 131 4.32 4.75 -14.62
C TYR A 131 4.15 6.27 -14.61
N THR A 132 4.72 6.90 -13.60
CA THR A 132 5.00 8.32 -13.61
C THR A 132 6.24 8.54 -14.48
N SER A 133 6.07 8.40 -15.79
CA SER A 133 7.09 8.73 -16.79
C SER A 133 6.75 10.08 -17.38
N ARG A 134 7.56 11.08 -17.09
CA ARG A 134 7.71 12.23 -17.98
C ARG A 134 9.17 12.41 -18.34
#